data_AF-A0A818TDN5-F1
#
_entry.id   AF-A0A818TDN5-F1
#
_cell.length_a   1.000
_cell.length_b   1.000
_cell.length_c   1.000
_cell.angle_alpha   90.00
_cell.angle_beta   90.00
_cell.angle_gamma   90.00
#
_symmetry.space_group_name_H-M   'P 1'
#
loop_
_entity.id
_entity.type
_entity.pdbx_description
1 polymer ?
#
loop_
_entity_poly.entity_id
_entity_poly.type
_entity_poly.pdbx_seq_one_letter_code
_entity_poly.pdbx_strand_id
1 'polypeptide(L)'
;MEFTNLTHFWFNLKNKGVYTLKPLTTLSSTCYSSSIVHLNIKVKTFDDCLWLLDGHLSQLRTLIVHVEHIYNTSKVINNTEIVFNIKCFSLTSFCITLEYVNQIVPLLRQISQLEKLTLSLYAHGRASFIDGAHLNNDIIIKIPYLHTFIFDIVTEDVIINKAYLPTSDDVRRAFIQKGYNVDCYIDYLWNERRSQCHIYPLPFTIKRINAITNKYLPCGVFKHVRKLCVSDPIRSIEYDFFVLISQAFPLLEDLTVLSTVNQKKTTK
;
A
#
# COMPACT_ATOMS: atom_id res chain seq x y z
N MET A 1 1.07 -3.87 35.83
CA MET A 1 -0.02 -2.94 35.56
C MET A 1 -0.85 -3.46 34.39
N GLU A 2 -1.81 -4.37 34.64
CA GLU A 2 -2.69 -4.95 33.61
C GLU A 2 -3.66 -3.90 33.06
N PHE A 3 -3.67 -3.69 31.74
CA PHE A 3 -4.67 -2.85 31.09
C PHE A 3 -5.94 -3.67 30.87
N THR A 4 -6.97 -3.53 31.69
CA THR A 4 -8.20 -4.37 31.57
C THR A 4 -9.25 -3.82 30.60
N ASN A 5 -9.15 -2.54 30.22
CA ASN A 5 -10.15 -1.83 29.38
C ASN A 5 -9.57 -1.24 28.09
N LEU A 6 -8.38 -1.67 27.68
CA LEU A 6 -7.72 -1.11 26.49
C LEU A 6 -8.31 -1.75 25.23
N THR A 7 -9.04 -0.96 24.44
CA THR A 7 -9.71 -1.42 23.22
C THR A 7 -8.97 -1.02 21.94
N HIS A 8 -8.16 0.03 22.01
CA HIS A 8 -7.38 0.60 20.92
C HIS A 8 -5.91 0.62 21.31
N PHE A 9 -5.06 0.03 20.48
CA PHE A 9 -3.62 0.02 20.72
C PHE A 9 -2.86 0.50 19.48
N TRP A 10 -1.89 1.38 19.70
CA TRP A 10 -0.96 1.83 18.67
C TRP A 10 0.46 1.41 19.01
N PHE A 11 1.13 0.75 18.07
CA PHE A 11 2.46 0.20 18.29
C PHE A 11 3.38 0.54 17.12
N ASN A 12 4.60 1.01 17.42
CA ASN A 12 5.55 1.46 16.40
C ASN A 12 6.93 0.86 16.63
N LEU A 13 7.26 -0.16 15.84
CA LEU A 13 8.58 -0.79 15.83
C LEU A 13 9.49 -0.09 14.82
N LYS A 14 10.25 0.90 15.30
CA LYS A 14 11.38 1.46 14.54
C LYS A 14 12.65 0.68 14.91
N ASN A 15 12.96 -0.40 14.19
CA ASN A 15 14.19 -1.16 14.45
C ASN A 15 15.37 -0.63 13.61
N LYS A 16 16.42 -0.13 14.27
CA LYS A 16 17.73 0.18 13.68
C LYS A 16 18.70 -1.02 13.67
N GLY A 17 18.26 -2.23 14.04
CA GLY A 17 19.13 -3.40 14.11
C GLY A 17 18.38 -4.74 14.07
N VAL A 18 19.13 -5.80 13.81
CA VAL A 18 18.67 -7.20 13.80
C VAL A 18 18.41 -7.63 15.25
N TYR A 19 17.17 -7.52 15.70
CA TYR A 19 16.72 -8.17 16.93
C TYR A 19 15.69 -9.23 16.59
N THR A 20 15.82 -10.38 17.23
CA THR A 20 14.79 -11.42 17.30
C THR A 20 13.53 -10.82 17.91
N LEU A 21 12.50 -10.62 17.07
CA LEU A 21 11.17 -10.24 17.55
C LEU A 21 10.65 -11.36 18.44
N LYS A 22 10.31 -11.01 19.67
CA LYS A 22 9.58 -11.91 20.55
C LYS A 22 8.08 -11.65 20.40
N PRO A 23 7.23 -12.68 20.48
CA PRO A 23 5.78 -12.50 20.40
C PRO A 23 5.26 -11.53 21.47
N LEU A 24 4.09 -10.93 21.25
CA LEU A 24 3.45 -10.04 22.24
C LEU A 24 3.27 -10.69 23.61
N THR A 25 3.32 -12.01 23.71
CA THR A 25 3.32 -12.77 24.97
C THR A 25 4.52 -12.48 25.89
N THR A 26 5.60 -11.90 25.36
CA THR A 26 6.81 -11.54 26.13
C THR A 26 6.92 -10.06 26.47
N LEU A 27 6.09 -9.20 25.86
CA LEU A 27 5.72 -7.95 26.52
C LEU A 27 5.02 -8.41 27.79
N SER A 28 5.60 -8.10 28.96
CA SER A 28 5.15 -8.64 30.26
C SER A 28 3.63 -8.78 30.31
N SER A 29 3.11 -9.83 30.93
CA SER A 29 1.67 -10.10 31.15
C SER A 29 0.85 -8.89 31.64
N THR A 30 1.53 -7.82 32.05
CA THR A 30 0.94 -6.54 32.41
C THR A 30 0.60 -5.61 31.24
N CYS A 31 1.27 -5.64 30.09
CA CYS A 31 1.00 -4.67 29.02
C CYS A 31 -0.12 -5.09 28.03
N TYR A 32 -0.67 -6.29 28.19
CA TYR A 32 -1.65 -6.85 27.27
C TYR A 32 -3.07 -6.81 27.83
N SER A 33 -4.04 -6.56 26.94
CA SER A 33 -5.45 -6.50 27.26
C SER A 33 -6.23 -7.40 26.31
N SER A 34 -6.97 -8.36 26.85
CA SER A 34 -7.86 -9.23 26.06
C SER A 34 -9.05 -8.48 25.43
N SER A 35 -9.24 -7.19 25.78
CA SER A 35 -10.26 -6.34 25.19
C SER A 35 -9.82 -5.59 23.93
N ILE A 36 -8.58 -5.76 23.47
CA ILE A 36 -8.09 -5.07 22.27
C ILE A 36 -8.85 -5.61 21.05
N VAL A 37 -9.62 -4.73 20.43
CA VAL A 37 -10.40 -5.01 19.22
C VAL A 37 -9.94 -4.16 18.04
N HIS A 38 -9.16 -3.09 18.30
CA HIS A 38 -8.53 -2.24 17.30
C HIS A 38 -7.02 -2.18 17.51
N LEU A 39 -6.25 -2.64 16.52
CA LEU A 39 -4.80 -2.55 16.54
C LEU A 39 -4.31 -1.74 15.34
N ASN A 40 -3.45 -0.75 15.60
CA ASN A 40 -2.67 -0.07 14.59
C ASN A 40 -1.19 -0.32 14.87
N ILE A 41 -0.54 -1.02 13.95
CA ILE A 41 0.85 -1.41 14.09
C ILE A 41 1.68 -0.89 12.93
N LYS A 42 2.86 -0.37 13.25
CA LYS A 42 3.91 -0.06 12.31
C LYS A 42 5.09 -1.02 12.52
N VAL A 43 5.41 -1.80 11.49
CA VAL A 43 6.44 -2.85 11.52
C VAL A 43 7.40 -2.72 10.34
N LYS A 44 8.56 -3.38 10.46
CA LYS A 44 9.52 -3.46 9.36
C LYS A 44 9.02 -4.40 8.28
N THR A 45 8.73 -5.67 8.62
CA THR A 45 8.22 -6.69 7.68
C THR A 45 6.81 -7.14 8.04
N PHE A 46 6.10 -7.77 7.10
CA PHE A 46 4.77 -8.31 7.38
C PHE A 46 4.83 -9.55 8.29
N ASP A 47 5.87 -10.37 8.20
CA ASP A 47 6.08 -11.53 9.09
C ASP A 47 6.24 -11.10 10.54
N ASP A 48 6.89 -9.95 10.78
CA ASP A 48 6.98 -9.35 12.12
C ASP A 48 5.59 -9.11 12.71
N CYS A 49 4.65 -8.65 11.87
CA CYS A 49 3.25 -8.46 12.27
C CYS A 49 2.60 -9.80 12.63
N LEU A 50 2.76 -10.83 11.80
CA LEU A 50 2.17 -12.14 12.06
C LEU A 50 2.74 -12.79 13.32
N TRP A 51 4.06 -12.72 13.51
CA TRP A 51 4.74 -13.19 14.72
C TRP A 51 4.28 -12.49 15.98
N LEU A 52 4.07 -11.18 15.90
CA LEU A 52 3.55 -10.41 17.03
C LEU A 52 2.13 -10.84 17.39
N LEU A 53 1.32 -11.20 16.40
CA LEU A 53 -0.11 -11.48 16.57
C LEU A 53 -0.45 -12.97 16.75
N ASP A 54 0.54 -13.84 16.74
CA ASP A 54 0.36 -15.29 16.90
C ASP A 54 -0.51 -15.61 18.13
N GLY A 55 -1.62 -16.32 17.91
CA GLY A 55 -2.62 -16.68 18.92
C GLY A 55 -3.69 -15.62 19.27
N HIS A 56 -3.60 -14.38 18.76
CA HIS A 56 -4.47 -13.27 19.20
C HIS A 56 -5.25 -12.56 18.08
N LEU A 57 -4.99 -12.93 16.83
CA LEU A 57 -5.67 -12.39 15.64
C LEU A 57 -7.19 -12.57 15.65
N SER A 58 -7.68 -13.64 16.28
CA SER A 58 -9.11 -13.98 16.31
C SER A 58 -9.96 -13.00 17.15
N GLN A 59 -9.34 -12.20 18.01
CA GLN A 59 -10.02 -11.22 18.86
C GLN A 59 -10.17 -9.84 18.19
N LEU A 60 -9.32 -9.55 17.20
CA LEU A 60 -9.28 -8.25 16.54
C LEU A 60 -10.44 -8.07 15.57
N ARG A 61 -11.17 -6.96 15.71
CA ARG A 61 -12.17 -6.53 14.71
C ARG A 61 -11.54 -5.65 13.64
N THR A 62 -10.57 -4.83 14.01
CA THR A 62 -9.84 -3.92 13.13
C THR A 62 -8.34 -4.08 13.28
N LEU A 63 -7.66 -4.25 12.16
CA LEU A 63 -6.21 -4.32 12.10
C LEU A 63 -5.70 -3.36 11.01
N ILE A 64 -4.88 -2.40 11.42
CA ILE A 64 -4.20 -1.45 10.54
C ILE A 64 -2.71 -1.76 10.62
N VAL A 65 -2.11 -2.12 9.50
CA VAL A 65 -0.70 -2.48 9.39
C VAL A 65 -0.02 -1.50 8.45
N HIS A 66 1.00 -0.84 8.97
CA HIS A 66 1.93 -0.02 8.21
C HIS A 66 3.26 -0.74 8.13
N VAL A 67 3.60 -1.26 6.95
CA VAL A 67 4.87 -1.96 6.72
C VAL A 67 5.82 -1.01 6.01
N GLU A 68 6.98 -0.75 6.61
CA GLU A 68 8.00 0.10 5.97
C GLU A 68 8.70 -0.64 4.82
N HIS A 69 8.93 -1.95 4.93
CA HIS A 69 9.59 -2.76 3.91
C HIS A 69 9.13 -4.23 3.90
N ILE A 70 8.45 -4.70 2.85
CA ILE A 70 8.32 -6.15 2.64
C ILE A 70 9.57 -6.63 1.89
N TYR A 71 10.52 -7.21 2.62
CA TYR A 71 11.58 -8.01 2.02
C TYR A 71 11.13 -9.46 1.95
N ASN A 72 11.62 -10.20 0.95
CA ASN A 72 11.39 -11.62 0.75
C ASN A 72 11.69 -12.42 2.03
N THR A 73 10.64 -12.71 2.78
CA THR A 73 10.71 -13.55 3.98
C THR A 73 9.77 -14.73 3.75
N SER A 74 10.35 -15.92 3.78
CA SER A 74 9.77 -17.16 3.25
C SER A 74 8.97 -17.95 4.30
N LYS A 75 8.42 -17.29 5.32
CA LYS A 75 7.76 -18.02 6.41
C LYS A 75 6.49 -17.31 6.84
N VAL A 76 5.39 -18.08 6.88
CA VAL A 76 4.12 -17.85 7.62
C VAL A 76 2.86 -17.74 6.74
N ILE A 77 2.81 -18.39 5.57
CA ILE A 77 1.51 -18.70 4.89
C ILE A 77 1.40 -20.19 4.55
N ASN A 78 1.89 -21.04 5.45
CA ASN A 78 1.60 -22.48 5.41
C ASN A 78 0.76 -22.96 6.60
N ASN A 79 0.37 -22.08 7.53
CA ASN A 79 -0.60 -22.43 8.57
C ASN A 79 -2.01 -22.13 8.07
N THR A 80 -2.60 -23.12 7.40
CA THR A 80 -3.98 -23.11 6.87
C THR A 80 -5.07 -23.09 7.95
N GLU A 81 -4.73 -22.99 9.23
CA GLU A 81 -5.66 -23.10 10.36
C GLU A 81 -5.95 -21.77 11.09
N ILE A 82 -5.30 -20.66 10.70
CA ILE A 82 -5.57 -19.35 11.33
C ILE A 82 -6.76 -18.68 10.63
N VAL A 83 -7.92 -18.74 11.29
CA VAL A 83 -9.11 -17.98 10.85
C VAL A 83 -9.06 -16.58 11.46
N PHE A 84 -8.88 -15.56 10.62
CA PHE A 84 -8.91 -14.16 11.03
C PHE A 84 -10.36 -13.68 11.13
N ASN A 85 -10.79 -13.25 12.32
CA ASN A 85 -12.12 -12.63 12.51
C ASN A 85 -12.07 -11.10 12.35
N ILE A 86 -11.29 -10.63 11.39
CA ILE A 86 -11.04 -9.22 11.14
C ILE A 86 -12.09 -8.71 10.15
N LYS A 87 -12.85 -7.69 10.54
CA LYS A 87 -13.83 -7.01 9.67
C LYS A 87 -13.21 -5.86 8.90
N CYS A 88 -12.22 -5.18 9.48
CA CYS A 88 -11.56 -4.03 8.89
C CYS A 88 -10.05 -4.26 8.83
N PHE A 89 -9.49 -4.36 7.63
CA PHE A 89 -8.06 -4.50 7.41
C PHE A 89 -7.51 -3.34 6.58
N SER A 90 -6.41 -2.75 7.03
CA SER A 90 -5.66 -1.77 6.25
C SER A 90 -4.20 -2.18 6.16
N LEU A 91 -3.66 -2.16 4.95
CA LEU A 91 -2.25 -2.43 4.68
C LEU A 91 -1.67 -1.29 3.86
N THR A 92 -0.59 -0.69 4.35
CA THR A 92 0.29 0.19 3.57
C THR A 92 1.63 -0.51 3.43
N SER A 93 2.10 -0.73 2.19
CA SER A 93 3.33 -1.48 1.95
C SER A 93 4.07 -1.10 0.68
N PHE A 94 5.40 -1.22 0.74
CA PHE A 94 6.29 -1.31 -0.40
C PHE A 94 6.65 -2.78 -0.63
N CYS A 95 6.25 -3.33 -1.77
CA CYS A 95 6.35 -4.72 -2.15
C CYS A 95 7.16 -4.89 -3.46
N ILE A 96 7.87 -5.99 -3.57
CA ILE A 96 8.31 -6.54 -4.86
C ILE A 96 7.15 -7.39 -5.40
N THR A 97 7.10 -7.58 -6.72
CA THR A 97 6.10 -8.40 -7.43
C THR A 97 5.76 -9.72 -6.75
N LEU A 98 6.79 -10.42 -6.27
CA LEU A 98 6.66 -11.76 -5.69
C LEU A 98 5.90 -11.71 -4.36
N GLU A 99 6.09 -10.70 -3.51
CA GLU A 99 5.40 -10.69 -2.21
C GLU A 99 3.93 -10.27 -2.31
N TYR A 100 3.54 -9.46 -3.31
CA TYR A 100 2.12 -9.23 -3.56
C TYR A 100 1.39 -10.55 -3.83
N VAL A 101 1.92 -11.37 -4.75
CA VAL A 101 1.29 -12.62 -5.19
C VAL A 101 1.41 -13.71 -4.13
N ASN A 102 2.58 -13.83 -3.49
CA ASN A 102 2.88 -14.94 -2.60
C ASN A 102 2.54 -14.67 -1.13
N GLN A 103 2.44 -13.40 -0.72
CA GLN A 103 2.19 -13.04 0.68
C GLN A 103 0.85 -12.34 0.89
N ILE A 104 0.63 -11.21 0.21
CA ILE A 104 -0.53 -10.36 0.46
C ILE A 104 -1.82 -11.04 0.00
N VAL A 105 -1.84 -11.57 -1.23
CA VAL A 105 -3.04 -12.22 -1.77
C VAL A 105 -3.47 -13.45 -0.95
N PRO A 106 -2.57 -14.39 -0.58
CA PRO A 106 -2.95 -15.53 0.26
C PRO A 106 -3.42 -15.12 1.65
N LEU A 107 -2.79 -14.14 2.30
CA LEU A 107 -3.25 -13.60 3.57
C LEU A 107 -4.68 -13.06 3.47
N LEU A 108 -4.94 -12.18 2.49
CA LEU A 108 -6.26 -11.56 2.34
C LEU A 108 -7.37 -12.61 2.17
N ARG A 109 -7.06 -13.74 1.52
CA ARG A 109 -7.98 -14.88 1.37
C ARG A 109 -8.25 -15.63 2.67
N GLN A 110 -7.35 -15.57 3.65
CA GLN A 110 -7.56 -16.17 4.97
C GLN A 110 -8.47 -15.32 5.88
N ILE A 111 -8.71 -14.04 5.53
CA ILE A 111 -9.60 -13.15 6.27
C ILE A 111 -11.04 -13.28 5.75
N SER A 112 -11.68 -14.40 6.10
CA SER A 112 -12.97 -14.79 5.53
C SER A 112 -14.13 -13.86 5.89
N GLN A 113 -14.02 -13.05 6.95
CA GLN A 113 -15.06 -12.11 7.41
C GLN A 113 -14.74 -10.64 7.08
N LEU A 114 -13.81 -10.40 6.15
CA LEU A 114 -13.36 -9.05 5.82
C LEU A 114 -14.46 -8.24 5.13
N GLU A 115 -14.93 -7.18 5.80
CA GLU A 115 -15.97 -6.27 5.30
C GLU A 115 -15.37 -5.01 4.65
N LYS A 116 -14.22 -4.55 5.15
CA LYS A 116 -13.54 -3.33 4.69
C LYS A 116 -12.05 -3.57 4.51
N LEU A 117 -11.54 -3.27 3.31
CA LEU A 117 -10.14 -3.34 2.96
C LEU A 117 -9.63 -1.97 2.49
N THR A 118 -8.54 -1.50 3.09
CA THR A 118 -7.76 -0.35 2.58
C THR A 118 -6.36 -0.80 2.20
N LEU A 119 -6.01 -0.75 0.93
CA LEU A 119 -4.78 -1.33 0.40
C LEU A 119 -3.95 -0.28 -0.36
N SER A 120 -2.92 0.27 0.29
CA SER A 120 -1.92 1.14 -0.36
C SER A 120 -0.66 0.32 -0.65
N LEU A 121 -0.37 0.12 -1.92
CA LEU A 121 0.70 -0.74 -2.41
C LEU A 121 1.61 0.02 -3.37
N TYR A 122 2.90 -0.16 -3.16
CA TYR A 122 3.91 0.11 -4.17
C TYR A 122 4.49 -1.23 -4.61
N ALA A 123 4.39 -1.58 -5.89
CA ALA A 123 4.84 -2.84 -6.45
C ALA A 123 5.92 -2.60 -7.50
N HIS A 124 7.13 -3.10 -7.26
CA HIS A 124 8.28 -2.89 -8.15
C HIS A 124 8.68 -4.16 -8.92
N GLY A 125 9.05 -4.00 -10.19
CA GLY A 125 9.67 -5.06 -11.02
C GLY A 125 8.69 -6.12 -11.52
N ARG A 126 7.56 -5.71 -12.12
CA ARG A 126 6.52 -6.62 -12.65
C ARG A 126 6.65 -6.86 -14.15
N ALA A 127 6.06 -7.96 -14.64
CA ALA A 127 5.84 -8.17 -16.08
C ALA A 127 4.55 -7.52 -16.61
N SER A 128 3.65 -7.08 -15.71
CA SER A 128 2.38 -6.44 -16.03
C SER A 128 1.92 -5.49 -14.92
N PHE A 129 1.08 -4.52 -15.27
CA PHE A 129 0.40 -3.67 -14.28
C PHE A 129 -0.56 -4.47 -13.41
N ILE A 130 -0.77 -4.02 -12.17
CA ILE A 130 -1.86 -4.50 -11.31
C ILE A 130 -3.10 -3.68 -11.69
N ASP A 131 -3.84 -4.16 -12.68
CA ASP A 131 -5.05 -3.50 -13.18
C ASP A 131 -6.33 -4.01 -12.51
N GLY A 132 -7.48 -3.56 -13.02
CA GLY A 132 -8.78 -3.92 -12.48
C GLY A 132 -9.09 -5.41 -12.61
N ALA A 133 -8.58 -6.07 -13.65
CA ALA A 133 -8.74 -7.51 -13.82
C ALA A 133 -7.94 -8.28 -12.77
N HIS A 134 -6.69 -7.88 -12.49
CA HIS A 134 -5.87 -8.49 -11.44
C HIS A 134 -6.54 -8.35 -10.07
N LEU A 135 -6.92 -7.13 -9.66
CA LEU A 135 -7.58 -6.93 -8.35
C LEU A 135 -8.89 -7.70 -8.24
N ASN A 136 -9.66 -7.76 -9.33
CA ASN A 136 -10.90 -8.49 -9.34
C ASN A 136 -10.69 -9.99 -9.12
N ASN A 137 -9.70 -10.57 -9.81
CA ASN A 137 -9.40 -11.99 -9.72
C ASN A 137 -8.71 -12.38 -8.41
N ASP A 138 -7.87 -11.50 -7.85
CA ASP A 138 -7.08 -11.82 -6.66
C ASP A 138 -7.74 -11.46 -5.34
N ILE A 139 -8.57 -10.42 -5.34
CA ILE A 139 -9.16 -9.84 -4.12
C ILE A 139 -10.69 -9.90 -4.20
N ILE A 140 -11.31 -9.19 -5.14
CA ILE A 140 -12.75 -8.90 -5.08
C ILE A 140 -13.60 -10.17 -5.13
N ILE A 141 -13.35 -11.06 -6.09
CA ILE A 141 -14.11 -12.32 -6.21
C ILE A 141 -13.87 -13.26 -5.03
N LYS A 142 -12.71 -13.14 -4.37
CA LYS A 142 -12.24 -14.11 -3.36
C LYS A 142 -12.58 -13.71 -1.94
N ILE A 143 -13.13 -12.51 -1.72
CA ILE A 143 -13.50 -11.98 -0.40
C ILE A 143 -14.99 -11.59 -0.44
N PRO A 144 -15.92 -12.53 -0.24
CA PRO A 144 -17.33 -12.34 -0.55
C PRO A 144 -18.05 -11.31 0.34
N TYR A 145 -17.54 -11.05 1.54
CA TYR A 145 -18.12 -10.06 2.46
C TYR A 145 -17.52 -8.66 2.28
N LEU A 146 -16.61 -8.46 1.31
CA LEU A 146 -15.96 -7.17 1.11
C LEU A 146 -16.95 -6.17 0.49
N HIS A 147 -17.42 -5.23 1.31
CA HIS A 147 -18.34 -4.18 0.88
C HIS A 147 -17.64 -2.84 0.63
N THR A 148 -16.49 -2.61 1.26
CA THR A 148 -15.70 -1.39 1.08
C THR A 148 -14.28 -1.75 0.69
N PHE A 149 -13.89 -1.40 -0.53
CA PHE A 149 -12.52 -1.56 -1.00
C PHE A 149 -11.94 -0.21 -1.42
N ILE A 150 -10.96 0.27 -0.65
CA ILE A 150 -10.19 1.47 -0.93
C ILE A 150 -8.78 1.02 -1.28
N PHE A 151 -8.19 1.59 -2.33
CA PHE A 151 -6.84 1.22 -2.74
C PHE A 151 -6.02 2.41 -3.23
N ASP A 152 -4.71 2.26 -3.24
CA ASP A 152 -3.74 3.22 -3.79
C ASP A 152 -2.57 2.40 -4.31
N ILE A 153 -2.57 2.08 -5.60
CA ILE A 153 -1.65 1.09 -6.17
C ILE A 153 -0.72 1.78 -7.14
N VAL A 154 0.56 1.81 -6.80
CA VAL A 154 1.64 2.20 -7.70
C VAL A 154 2.37 0.94 -8.14
N THR A 155 2.55 0.79 -9.43
CA THR A 155 3.41 -0.24 -10.03
C THR A 155 4.54 0.46 -10.75
N GLU A 156 5.78 0.08 -10.49
CA GLU A 156 7.00 0.66 -11.08
C GLU A 156 7.85 -0.45 -11.73
N ASP A 157 8.70 -0.07 -12.68
CA ASP A 157 9.61 -0.97 -13.40
C ASP A 157 8.87 -2.14 -14.05
N VAL A 158 7.68 -1.86 -14.59
CA VAL A 158 6.93 -2.85 -15.34
C VAL A 158 7.57 -3.02 -16.71
N ILE A 159 8.01 -4.24 -17.01
CA ILE A 159 8.57 -4.63 -18.30
C ILE A 159 7.41 -4.76 -19.28
N ILE A 160 7.39 -3.91 -20.33
CA ILE A 160 6.29 -3.93 -21.27
C ILE A 160 6.72 -4.39 -22.65
N ASN A 161 5.88 -5.23 -23.25
CA ASN A 161 5.97 -5.55 -24.66
C ASN A 161 5.48 -4.35 -25.50
N LYS A 162 6.34 -3.83 -26.38
CA LYS A 162 6.02 -2.70 -27.26
C LYS A 162 4.81 -2.94 -28.16
N ALA A 163 4.43 -4.20 -28.38
CA ALA A 163 3.28 -4.55 -29.22
C ALA A 163 1.92 -4.15 -28.60
N TYR A 164 1.83 -4.01 -27.28
CA TYR A 164 0.59 -3.62 -26.61
C TYR A 164 0.88 -2.81 -25.33
N LEU A 165 0.54 -1.53 -25.39
CA LEU A 165 0.77 -0.56 -24.31
C LEU A 165 -0.58 -0.01 -23.88
N PRO A 166 -1.11 -0.39 -22.72
CA PRO A 166 -2.41 0.08 -22.28
C PRO A 166 -2.36 1.58 -21.98
N THR A 167 -3.30 2.35 -22.50
CA THR A 167 -3.47 3.75 -22.12
C THR A 167 -4.10 3.85 -20.73
N SER A 168 -4.03 5.03 -20.10
CA SER A 168 -4.79 5.28 -18.87
C SER A 168 -6.29 5.07 -19.07
N ASP A 169 -6.82 5.35 -20.26
CA ASP A 169 -8.22 5.07 -20.60
C ASP A 169 -8.53 3.57 -20.65
N ASP A 170 -7.61 2.74 -21.15
CA ASP A 170 -7.75 1.29 -21.13
C ASP A 170 -7.85 0.76 -19.71
N VAL A 171 -6.97 1.22 -18.83
CA VAL A 171 -6.96 0.84 -17.41
C VAL A 171 -8.23 1.33 -16.71
N ARG A 172 -8.61 2.61 -16.86
CA ARG A 172 -9.85 3.15 -16.28
C ARG A 172 -11.08 2.35 -16.73
N ARG A 173 -11.21 2.06 -18.02
CA ARG A 173 -12.34 1.29 -18.56
C ARG A 173 -12.44 -0.09 -17.92
N ALA A 174 -11.31 -0.78 -17.71
CA ALA A 174 -11.31 -2.08 -17.05
C ALA A 174 -11.86 -2.03 -15.61
N PHE A 175 -11.60 -0.95 -14.87
CA PHE A 175 -12.15 -0.74 -13.53
C PHE A 175 -13.63 -0.33 -13.54
N ILE A 176 -14.01 0.57 -14.45
CA ILE A 176 -15.40 1.03 -14.59
C ILE A 176 -16.33 -0.13 -14.93
N GLN A 177 -15.90 -1.06 -15.79
CA GLN A 177 -16.65 -2.28 -16.11
C GLN A 177 -16.90 -3.18 -14.90
N LYS A 178 -16.16 -2.99 -13.80
CA LYS A 178 -16.32 -3.69 -12.53
C LYS A 178 -17.02 -2.86 -11.46
N GLY A 179 -17.56 -1.69 -11.82
CA GLY A 179 -18.29 -0.80 -10.92
C GLY A 179 -17.41 0.13 -10.07
N TYR A 180 -16.12 0.23 -10.38
CA TYR A 180 -15.22 1.11 -9.64
C TYR A 180 -15.06 2.46 -10.32
N ASN A 181 -15.21 3.54 -9.55
CA ASN A 181 -14.86 4.88 -9.97
C ASN A 181 -13.39 5.15 -9.61
N VAL A 182 -12.53 5.15 -10.62
CA VAL A 182 -11.07 5.29 -10.44
C VAL A 182 -10.51 6.34 -11.38
N ASP A 183 -9.35 6.85 -10.99
CA ASP A 183 -8.43 7.48 -11.92
C ASP A 183 -7.09 6.75 -11.92
N CYS A 184 -6.34 6.96 -12.99
CA CYS A 184 -4.99 6.42 -13.10
C CYS A 184 -4.14 7.25 -14.06
N TYR A 185 -2.83 7.19 -13.88
CA TYR A 185 -1.88 7.67 -14.88
C TYR A 185 -0.82 6.62 -15.14
N ILE A 186 -0.32 6.61 -16.37
CA ILE A 186 0.75 5.72 -16.81
C ILE A 186 1.88 6.56 -17.37
N ASP A 187 3.09 6.37 -16.84
CA ASP A 187 4.31 6.94 -17.37
C ASP A 187 5.15 5.86 -18.04
N TYR A 188 5.26 5.95 -19.36
CA TYR A 188 6.13 5.10 -20.15
C TYR A 188 7.55 5.67 -20.22
N LEU A 189 8.50 4.91 -19.65
CA LEU A 189 9.93 5.20 -19.64
C LEU A 189 10.58 4.46 -20.82
N TRP A 190 10.32 4.99 -22.02
CA TRP A 190 10.64 4.36 -23.31
C TRP A 190 12.10 3.94 -23.49
N ASN A 191 13.02 4.75 -22.99
CA ASN A 191 14.46 4.50 -23.12
C ASN A 191 14.92 3.29 -22.30
N GLU A 192 14.15 2.89 -21.29
CA GLU A 192 14.50 1.81 -20.37
C GLU A 192 13.57 0.59 -20.47
N ARG A 193 12.60 0.61 -21.39
CA ARG A 193 11.53 -0.41 -21.50
C ARG A 193 10.79 -0.65 -20.18
N ARG A 194 10.71 0.40 -19.36
CA ARG A 194 10.06 0.39 -18.05
C ARG A 194 8.84 1.30 -18.09
N SER A 195 7.98 1.13 -17.12
CA SER A 195 6.86 2.03 -16.92
C SER A 195 6.43 2.05 -15.48
N GLN A 196 5.69 3.10 -15.16
CA GLN A 196 4.98 3.26 -13.93
C GLN A 196 3.49 3.43 -14.21
N CYS A 197 2.66 2.82 -13.39
CA CYS A 197 1.21 3.04 -13.38
C CYS A 197 0.75 3.25 -11.94
N HIS A 198 -0.03 4.31 -11.71
CA HIS A 198 -0.67 4.59 -10.43
C HIS A 198 -2.17 4.60 -10.61
N ILE A 199 -2.87 3.83 -9.79
CA ILE A 199 -4.31 3.64 -9.85
C ILE A 199 -4.91 3.88 -8.47
N TYR A 200 -5.99 4.65 -8.41
CA TYR A 200 -6.64 5.02 -7.16
C TYR A 200 -8.14 5.33 -7.34
N PRO A 201 -8.97 5.15 -6.31
CA PRO A 201 -10.39 5.43 -6.36
C PRO A 201 -10.67 6.93 -6.23
N LEU A 202 -11.83 7.34 -6.74
CA LEU A 202 -12.38 8.69 -6.58
C LEU A 202 -13.64 8.66 -5.69
N PRO A 203 -13.74 9.51 -4.65
CA PRO A 203 -12.71 10.46 -4.20
C PRO A 203 -11.56 9.78 -3.46
N PHE A 204 -10.36 10.35 -3.57
CA PHE A 204 -9.18 9.86 -2.85
C PHE A 204 -9.23 10.23 -1.36
N THR A 205 -9.12 9.23 -0.48
CA THR A 205 -9.27 9.38 0.98
C THR A 205 -8.03 9.02 1.79
N ILE A 206 -6.99 8.48 1.16
CA ILE A 206 -5.77 8.03 1.85
C ILE A 206 -4.88 9.25 2.17
N LYS A 207 -4.21 9.23 3.33
CA LYS A 207 -3.37 10.35 3.81
C LYS A 207 -2.01 10.45 3.14
N ARG A 208 -1.57 9.39 2.45
CA ARG A 208 -0.27 9.29 1.80
C ARG A 208 -0.49 8.87 0.36
N ILE A 209 0.23 9.50 -0.55
CA ILE A 209 0.39 9.01 -1.91
C ILE A 209 1.81 8.44 -2.05
N ASN A 210 1.87 7.26 -2.65
CA ASN A 210 3.12 6.61 -3.03
C ASN A 210 3.86 7.40 -4.11
N ALA A 211 5.12 7.05 -4.43
CA ALA A 211 5.96 7.91 -5.26
C ALA A 211 5.32 8.24 -6.63
N ILE A 212 5.23 9.53 -6.97
CA ILE A 212 4.77 10.02 -8.28
C ILE A 212 5.91 10.62 -9.09
N THR A 213 5.81 10.56 -10.42
CA THR A 213 6.82 11.13 -11.34
C THR A 213 6.45 12.53 -11.80
N ASN A 214 7.39 13.20 -12.47
CA ASN A 214 7.20 14.52 -13.06
C ASN A 214 6.10 14.56 -14.16
N LYS A 215 5.68 13.40 -14.67
CA LYS A 215 4.57 13.28 -15.63
C LYS A 215 3.20 13.10 -14.98
N TYR A 216 3.15 13.08 -13.65
CA TYR A 216 1.89 13.04 -12.95
C TYR A 216 1.12 14.33 -13.22
N LEU A 217 -0.05 14.16 -13.87
CA LEU A 217 -1.02 15.22 -14.03
C LEU A 217 -2.14 14.98 -13.00
N PRO A 218 -2.20 15.76 -11.91
CA PRO A 218 -3.27 15.61 -10.93
C PRO A 218 -4.62 15.94 -11.59
N CYS A 219 -5.47 14.94 -11.75
CA CYS A 219 -6.88 15.14 -12.08
C CYS A 219 -7.64 15.53 -10.79
N GLY A 220 -7.44 16.77 -10.34
CA GLY A 220 -8.21 17.36 -9.24
C GLY A 220 -7.45 17.50 -7.92
N VAL A 221 -8.22 17.71 -6.85
CA VAL A 221 -7.70 18.14 -5.54
C VAL A 221 -7.75 17.00 -4.53
N PHE A 222 -6.59 16.63 -4.00
CA PHE A 222 -6.36 15.57 -3.02
C PHE A 222 -6.43 16.10 -1.59
N LYS A 223 -7.65 16.46 -1.16
CA LYS A 223 -7.90 17.11 0.15
C LYS A 223 -7.48 16.28 1.38
N HIS A 224 -7.37 14.96 1.26
CA HIS A 224 -7.01 14.08 2.38
C HIS A 224 -5.51 13.79 2.50
N VAL A 225 -4.74 14.09 1.45
CA VAL A 225 -3.30 13.79 1.43
C VAL A 225 -2.56 14.77 2.34
N ARG A 226 -1.66 14.21 3.14
CA ARG A 226 -0.75 14.90 4.05
C ARG A 226 0.70 14.61 3.73
N LYS A 227 0.99 13.45 3.14
CA LYS A 227 2.35 13.04 2.80
C LYS A 227 2.44 12.66 1.33
N LEU A 228 3.36 13.28 0.60
CA LEU A 228 3.61 13.02 -0.81
C LEU A 228 5.08 12.65 -1.00
N CYS A 229 5.30 11.58 -1.76
CA CYS A 229 6.62 11.25 -2.28
C CYS A 229 6.65 11.57 -3.78
N VAL A 230 7.65 12.31 -4.22
CA VAL A 230 7.97 12.53 -5.63
C VAL A 230 9.28 11.82 -5.91
N SER A 231 9.30 10.98 -6.93
CA SER A 231 10.50 10.32 -7.41
C SER A 231 10.44 10.22 -8.93
N ASP A 232 11.42 10.82 -9.61
CA ASP A 232 11.65 10.61 -11.03
C ASP A 232 13.09 10.15 -11.22
N PRO A 233 13.32 8.84 -11.46
CA PRO A 233 14.67 8.30 -11.53
C PRO A 233 15.40 8.67 -12.84
N ILE A 234 14.67 9.17 -13.85
CA ILE A 234 15.18 9.37 -15.22
C ILE A 234 15.25 10.84 -15.59
N ARG A 235 14.33 11.67 -15.09
CA ARG A 235 14.22 13.08 -15.48
C ARG A 235 14.44 14.01 -14.30
N SER A 236 15.01 15.18 -14.59
CA SER A 236 14.98 16.29 -13.63
C SER A 236 13.53 16.69 -13.38
N ILE A 237 13.16 16.84 -12.11
CA ILE A 237 11.84 17.32 -11.72
C ILE A 237 11.74 18.80 -12.08
N GLU A 238 10.67 19.18 -12.77
CA GLU A 238 10.48 20.53 -13.29
C GLU A 238 9.87 21.46 -12.24
N TYR A 239 10.14 22.77 -12.34
CA TYR A 239 9.57 23.75 -11.41
C TYR A 239 8.03 23.80 -11.49
N ASP A 240 7.49 23.80 -12.70
CA ASP A 240 6.04 23.87 -12.94
C ASP A 240 5.30 22.67 -12.34
N PHE A 241 5.97 21.54 -12.19
CA PHE A 241 5.42 20.38 -11.49
C PHE A 241 5.18 20.65 -10.00
N PHE A 242 6.07 21.40 -9.32
CA PHE A 242 5.82 21.81 -7.94
C PHE A 242 4.65 22.79 -7.81
N VAL A 243 4.43 23.63 -8.82
CA VAL A 243 3.24 24.49 -8.89
C VAL A 243 1.98 23.63 -8.95
N LEU A 244 1.96 22.60 -9.81
CA LEU A 244 0.85 21.65 -9.90
C LEU A 244 0.62 20.90 -8.57
N ILE A 245 1.70 20.46 -7.91
CA ILE A 245 1.61 19.83 -6.59
C ILE A 245 0.94 20.77 -5.58
N SER A 246 1.34 22.03 -5.53
CA SER A 246 0.78 23.00 -4.56
C SER A 246 -0.72 23.19 -4.72
N GLN A 247 -1.22 23.11 -5.95
CA GLN A 247 -2.64 23.24 -6.27
C GLN A 247 -3.42 21.95 -5.98
N ALA A 248 -2.83 20.80 -6.31
CA ALA A 248 -3.46 19.50 -6.13
C ALA A 248 -3.49 19.02 -4.67
N PHE A 249 -2.51 19.44 -3.86
CA PHE A 249 -2.31 18.96 -2.48
C PHE A 249 -2.37 20.10 -1.45
N PRO A 250 -3.54 20.74 -1.24
CA PRO A 250 -3.64 21.97 -0.45
C PRO A 250 -3.36 21.79 1.05
N LEU A 251 -3.38 20.55 1.56
CA LEU A 251 -3.15 20.22 2.96
C LEU A 251 -1.87 19.38 3.15
N LEU A 252 -0.91 19.47 2.22
CA LEU A 252 0.33 18.72 2.30
C LEU A 252 1.18 19.18 3.50
N GLU A 253 1.54 18.24 4.38
CA GLU A 253 2.38 18.47 5.55
C GLU A 253 3.83 18.04 5.27
N ASP A 254 4.01 16.90 4.58
CA ASP A 254 5.31 16.33 4.25
C ASP A 254 5.47 16.11 2.74
N LEU A 255 6.47 16.75 2.13
CA LEU A 255 6.92 16.48 0.77
C LEU A 255 8.31 15.84 0.79
N THR A 256 8.41 14.62 0.30
CA THR A 256 9.69 13.94 0.07
C THR A 256 10.01 13.99 -1.42
N VAL A 257 11.17 14.51 -1.78
CA VAL A 257 11.66 14.56 -3.16
C VAL A 257 12.89 13.68 -3.28
N LEU A 258 12.79 12.62 -4.09
CA LEU A 258 13.87 11.73 -4.44
C LEU A 258 14.26 12.01 -5.89
N SER A 259 15.50 12.44 -6.11
CA SER A 259 16.01 12.66 -7.45
C SER A 259 17.42 12.13 -7.55
N THR A 260 17.64 11.27 -8.54
CA THR A 260 18.95 10.73 -8.92
C THR A 260 19.61 11.54 -10.04
N VAL A 261 18.86 12.47 -10.65
CA VAL A 261 19.29 13.29 -11.77
C VAL A 261 19.61 14.70 -11.28
N ASN A 262 20.77 15.22 -11.67
CA ASN A 262 21.14 16.60 -11.35
C ASN A 262 20.06 17.57 -11.86
N GLN A 263 19.62 18.48 -10.98
CA GLN A 263 18.71 19.54 -11.40
C GLN A 263 19.42 20.45 -12.40
N LYS A 264 18.75 20.75 -13.51
CA LYS A 264 19.24 21.77 -14.44
C LYS A 264 19.24 23.10 -13.69
N LYS A 265 20.39 23.76 -13.60
CA LYS A 265 20.47 25.12 -13.05
C LYS A 265 19.54 26.00 -13.87
N THR A 266 18.54 26.58 -13.23
CA THR A 266 17.81 27.72 -13.79
C THR A 266 18.77 28.90 -13.83
N THR A 267 19.37 29.16 -15.00
CA THR A 267 19.91 30.49 -15.31
C THR A 267 18.72 31.44 -15.34
N LYS A 268 18.62 32.27 -14.29
CA LYS A 268 17.82 33.49 -14.33
C LYS A 268 18.42 34.47 -15.32
#